data_AF-A0A2E0RNH4-F1
#
_entry.id   AF-A0A2E0RNH4-F1
#
_cell.length_a   1.000
_cell.length_b   1.000
_cell.length_c   1.000
_cell.angle_alpha   90.00
_cell.angle_beta   90.00
_cell.angle_gamma   90.00
#
_symmetry.space_group_name_H-M   'P 1'
#
loop_
_entity.id
_entity.type
_entity.pdbx_description
1 polymer ?
#
loop_
_entity_poly.entity_id
_entity_poly.type
_entity_poly.pdbx_seq_one_letter_code
_entity_poly.pdbx_strand_id
1 'polypeptide(L)'
;MATAACKGLTHLFFPTPAERPQARERREAAAREVCAGCQVRTTCRDFARDEHEYGFWGGESEDERHAGGYRLIAPIGVRARSAG
;
A
#
# COMPACT_ATOMS: atom_id res chain seq x y z
N MET A 1 -6.47 -3.88 -23.46
CA MET A 1 -5.55 -4.23 -22.35
C MET A 1 -5.65 -3.12 -21.31
N ALA A 2 -6.13 -3.44 -20.11
CA ALA A 2 -6.22 -2.48 -19.03
C ALA A 2 -4.81 -2.13 -18.51
N THR A 3 -4.43 -0.86 -18.56
CA THR A 3 -3.17 -0.35 -17.99
C THR A 3 -3.39 0.09 -16.54
N ALA A 4 -2.40 -0.17 -15.69
CA ALA A 4 -2.38 0.33 -14.32
C ALA A 4 -1.97 1.81 -14.30
N ALA A 5 -2.73 2.63 -13.55
CA ALA A 5 -2.49 4.07 -13.45
C ALA A 5 -1.20 4.42 -12.68
N CYS A 6 -0.64 3.48 -11.92
CA CYS A 6 0.59 3.67 -11.15
C CYS A 6 1.87 3.67 -12.00
N LYS A 7 1.79 3.36 -13.30
CA LYS A 7 2.95 3.27 -14.18
C LYS A 7 3.67 4.62 -14.26
N GLY A 8 4.94 4.66 -13.87
CA GLY A 8 5.76 5.88 -13.81
C GLY A 8 5.72 6.63 -12.46
N LEU A 9 4.89 6.18 -11.52
CA LEU A 9 4.70 6.80 -10.20
C LEU A 9 5.13 5.88 -9.05
N THR A 10 5.97 4.88 -9.31
CA THR A 10 6.36 3.84 -8.34
C THR A 10 6.88 4.39 -7.02
N HIS A 11 7.54 5.55 -7.02
CA HIS A 11 7.99 6.24 -5.80
C HIS A 11 6.86 6.62 -4.82
N LEU A 12 5.61 6.70 -5.28
CA LEU A 12 4.44 6.91 -4.43
C LEU A 12 3.95 5.59 -3.79
N PHE A 13 4.17 4.47 -4.46
CA PHE A 13 3.65 3.17 -4.04
C PHE A 13 4.63 2.43 -3.12
N PHE A 14 5.93 2.67 -3.27
CA PHE A 14 6.96 2.01 -2.48
C PHE A 14 7.72 3.03 -1.60
N PRO A 15 7.64 2.92 -0.26
CA PRO A 15 8.38 3.80 0.64
C PRO A 15 9.90 3.61 0.52
N THR A 16 10.65 4.66 0.85
CA THR A 16 12.10 4.57 1.01
C THR A 16 12.48 4.13 2.44
N PRO A 17 13.64 3.49 2.62
CA PRO A 17 14.15 3.18 3.95
C PRO A 17 14.24 4.45 4.82
N ALA A 18 13.80 4.35 6.08
CA ALA A 18 13.76 5.46 7.04
C ALA A 18 12.82 6.63 6.65
N GLU A 19 11.76 6.38 5.88
CA GLU A 19 10.69 7.35 5.64
C GLU A 19 10.06 7.85 6.94
N ARG A 20 9.92 9.17 7.08
CA ARG A 20 9.25 9.79 8.25
C ARG A 20 7.74 9.56 8.17
N PRO A 21 7.03 9.35 9.30
CA PRO A 21 5.58 9.12 9.30
C PRO A 21 4.74 10.16 8.53
N GLN A 22 5.09 11.45 8.64
CA GLN A 22 4.41 12.52 7.90
C GLN A 22 4.65 12.46 6.39
N ALA A 23 5.83 12.00 5.97
CA ALA A 23 6.13 11.79 4.55
C ALA A 23 5.35 10.59 4.02
N ARG A 24 5.27 9.52 4.82
CA ARG A 24 4.43 8.34 4.56
C ARG A 24 2.98 8.71 4.33
N GLU A 25 2.36 9.45 5.25
CA GLU A 25 0.95 9.88 5.13
C GLU A 25 0.68 10.65 3.84
N ARG A 26 1.56 11.61 3.50
CA ARG A 26 1.43 12.39 2.25
C ARG A 26 1.58 11.51 1.00
N ARG A 27 2.56 10.60 1.03
CA ARG A 27 2.80 9.66 -0.06
C ARG A 27 1.61 8.73 -0.27
N GLU A 28 1.09 8.15 0.80
CA GLU A 28 -0.07 7.24 0.75
C GLU A 28 -1.35 7.96 0.33
N ALA A 29 -1.55 9.23 0.73
CA ALA A 29 -2.66 10.05 0.25
C ALA A 29 -2.59 10.25 -1.28
N ALA A 30 -1.41 10.61 -1.80
CA ALA A 30 -1.22 10.77 -3.24
C ALA A 30 -1.40 9.44 -4.00
N ALA A 31 -0.89 8.33 -3.46
CA ALA A 31 -1.09 7.00 -4.04
C ALA A 31 -2.57 6.60 -4.07
N ARG A 32 -3.33 6.95 -3.03
CA ARG A 32 -4.78 6.70 -2.95
C ARG A 32 -5.54 7.42 -4.05
N GLU A 33 -5.23 8.68 -4.32
CA GLU A 33 -5.84 9.46 -5.41
C GLU A 33 -5.59 8.80 -6.77
N VAL A 34 -4.37 8.34 -7.03
CA VAL A 34 -4.04 7.63 -8.28
C VAL A 34 -4.80 6.30 -8.37
N CYS A 35 -4.90 5.55 -7.26
CA CYS A 35 -5.64 4.30 -7.22
C CYS A 35 -7.15 4.48 -7.41
N ALA A 36 -7.74 5.60 -6.98
CA ALA A 36 -9.18 5.84 -7.05
C ALA A 36 -9.73 5.79 -8.48
N GLY A 37 -8.95 6.24 -9.47
CA GLY A 37 -9.31 6.20 -10.90
C GLY A 37 -8.78 4.97 -11.66
N CYS A 38 -8.13 4.02 -10.98
CA CYS A 38 -7.47 2.90 -11.65
C CYS A 38 -8.44 1.75 -11.96
N GLN A 39 -8.57 1.38 -13.23
CA GLN A 39 -9.45 0.30 -13.69
C GLN A 39 -9.08 -1.09 -13.14
N VAL A 40 -7.80 -1.33 -12.82
CA VAL A 40 -7.31 -2.61 -12.26
C VAL A 40 -7.22 -2.60 -10.74
N ARG A 41 -7.80 -1.60 -10.06
CA ARG A 41 -7.68 -1.42 -8.60
C ARG A 41 -8.04 -2.68 -7.82
N THR A 42 -9.19 -3.30 -8.11
CA THR A 42 -9.66 -4.49 -7.39
C THR A 42 -8.70 -5.67 -7.57
N THR A 43 -8.35 -6.00 -8.80
CA THR A 43 -7.40 -7.07 -9.11
C THR A 43 -6.03 -6.83 -8.48
N CYS A 44 -5.54 -5.59 -8.52
CA CYS A 44 -4.27 -5.18 -7.90
C CYS A 44 -4.29 -5.34 -6.37
N ARG A 45 -5.40 -4.98 -5.74
CA ARG A 45 -5.59 -5.13 -4.29
C ARG A 45 -5.61 -6.60 -3.88
N ASP A 46 -6.38 -7.42 -4.58
CA ASP A 46 -6.57 -8.82 -4.24
C ASP A 46 -5.25 -9.59 -4.46
N PHE A 47 -4.54 -9.33 -5.56
CA PHE A 47 -3.18 -9.85 -5.78
C PHE A 47 -2.23 -9.51 -4.63
N ALA A 48 -2.19 -8.26 -4.19
CA ALA A 48 -1.30 -7.84 -3.12
C ALA A 48 -1.67 -8.46 -1.76
N ARG A 49 -2.94 -8.78 -1.54
CA ARG A 49 -3.40 -9.47 -0.32
C ARG A 49 -2.97 -10.93 -0.32
N ASP A 50 -3.10 -11.61 -1.45
CA ASP A 50 -2.76 -13.04 -1.60
C ASP A 50 -1.24 -13.27 -1.59
N GLU A 51 -0.49 -12.43 -2.30
CA GLU A 51 0.98 -12.50 -2.40
C GLU A 51 1.68 -11.72 -1.27
N HIS A 52 0.91 -11.05 -0.41
CA HIS A 52 1.41 -10.27 0.73
C HIS A 52 2.50 -9.24 0.34
N GLU A 53 2.30 -8.56 -0.79
CA GLU A 53 3.27 -7.65 -1.41
C GLU A 53 3.63 -6.45 -0.53
N TYR A 54 4.79 -5.83 -0.75
CA TYR A 54 5.23 -4.65 0.00
C TYR A 54 4.73 -3.32 -0.60
N GLY A 55 4.40 -2.33 0.20
CA GLY A 55 3.96 -0.99 -0.24
C GLY A 55 2.45 -0.79 -0.40
N PHE A 56 2.07 0.21 -1.18
CA PHE A 56 0.68 0.61 -1.44
C PHE A 56 0.14 -0.09 -2.68
N TRP A 57 -0.99 -0.79 -2.57
CA TRP A 57 -1.57 -1.58 -3.64
C TRP A 57 -3.08 -1.43 -3.67
N GLY A 58 -3.66 -1.18 -4.84
CA GLY A 58 -5.11 -1.21 -5.04
C GLY A 58 -5.94 -0.30 -4.10
N GLY A 59 -5.32 0.74 -3.52
CA GLY A 59 -5.96 1.64 -2.56
C GLY A 59 -5.71 1.31 -1.09
N GLU A 60 -4.80 0.39 -0.78
CA GLU A 60 -4.47 -0.02 0.58
C GLU A 60 -2.96 0.01 0.83
N SER A 61 -2.54 0.56 1.97
CA SER A 61 -1.20 0.38 2.49
C SER A 61 -1.05 -0.98 3.19
N GLU A 62 0.17 -1.34 3.56
CA GLU A 62 0.46 -2.56 4.32
C GLU A 62 -0.22 -2.55 5.68
N ASP A 63 -0.20 -1.41 6.38
CA ASP A 63 -0.86 -1.26 7.68
C ASP A 63 -2.38 -1.45 7.54
N GLU A 64 -2.97 -0.94 6.46
CA GLU A 64 -4.40 -1.10 6.17
C GLU A 64 -4.74 -2.55 5.83
N ARG A 65 -3.91 -3.23 5.02
CA ARG A 65 -4.08 -4.66 4.75
C ARG A 65 -3.94 -5.49 6.02
N HIS A 66 -2.98 -5.16 6.88
CA HIS A 66 -2.78 -5.83 8.15
C HIS A 66 -3.97 -5.61 9.11
N ALA A 67 -4.46 -4.38 9.23
CA ALA A 67 -5.66 -4.06 10.01
C ALA A 67 -6.91 -4.76 9.47
N GLY A 68 -6.97 -5.03 8.16
CA GLY A 68 -8.00 -5.84 7.51
C GLY A 68 -7.88 -7.36 7.74
N GLY A 69 -6.86 -7.83 8.47
CA GLY A 69 -6.64 -9.23 8.77
C GLY A 69 -5.82 -10.00 7.74
N TYR A 70 -5.25 -9.34 6.73
CA TYR A 70 -4.35 -9.98 5.77
C TYR A 70 -2.94 -10.09 6.36
N ARG A 71 -2.30 -11.24 6.15
CA ARG A 71 -0.95 -11.50 6.63
C ARG A 71 0.05 -10.66 5.82
N LEU A 72 1.14 -10.21 6.42
CA LEU A 72 2.27 -9.63 5.69
C LEU A 72 3.45 -10.61 5.77
N ILE A 73 4.23 -10.77 4.70
CA ILE A 73 5.38 -11.72 4.67
C ILE A 73 6.46 -11.35 5.70
N ALA A 74 6.55 -10.07 6.11
CA ALA A 74 7.46 -9.64 7.16
C ALA A 74 6.81 -8.59 8.07
N PRO A 75 7.14 -8.56 9.37
CA PRO A 75 6.80 -7.43 10.21
C PRO A 75 7.69 -6.27 9.77
N ILE A 76 7.13 -5.35 9.00
CA ILE A 76 7.69 -4.00 8.93
C ILE A 76 7.78 -3.50 10.37
N GLY A 77 8.80 -2.71 10.69
CA GLY A 77 9.03 -2.09 12.00
C GLY A 77 7.90 -1.17 12.51
N VAL A 78 6.65 -1.43 12.15
CA VAL A 78 5.46 -1.11 12.93
C VAL A 78 5.66 -1.80 14.29
N ARG A 79 6.13 -1.04 15.29
CA ARG A 79 5.89 -1.42 16.68
C ARG A 79 4.41 -1.67 16.78
N ALA A 80 4.02 -2.93 16.96
CA ALA A 80 2.65 -3.34 17.23
C ALA A 80 2.15 -2.42 18.35
N ARG A 81 1.33 -1.43 17.99
CA ARG A 81 0.66 -0.60 18.98
C ARG A 81 -0.40 -1.50 19.55
N SER A 82 -0.06 -2.14 20.68
CA SER A 82 -0.97 -2.93 21.48
C SER A 82 -2.24 -2.11 21.70
N ALA A 83 -3.33 -2.51 21.07
CA ALA A 83 -4.66 -2.08 21.47
C ALA A 83 -4.88 -2.69 22.87
N GLY A 84 -4.98 -1.83 23.88
CA GLY A 84 -5.41 -2.19 25.22
C GLY A 84 -6.93 -2.30 25.32
#